data_AF-A0A1F1XKN0-F1
#
_entry.id   AF-A0A1F1XKN0-F1
#
_cell.length_a   1.000
_cell.length_b   1.000
_cell.length_c   1.000
_cell.angle_alpha   90.00
_cell.angle_beta   90.00
_cell.angle_gamma   90.00
#
_symmetry.space_group_name_H-M   'P 1'
#
loop_
_entity.id
_entity.type
_entity.pdbx_description
1 polymer ?
#
loop_
_entity_poly.entity_id
_entity_poly.type
_entity_poly.pdbx_seq_one_letter_code
_entity_poly.pdbx_strand_id
1 'polypeptide(L)'
;MTADPHGLRALADAQRRGADRLTLLRLRLANTLAEAGRAEEPEVREIGERVHERWTREEHPELGRLVTGLRAAAKQLDQEAVRAERLSGRRMGGYTGAGFLGRGREASRHVHEVAAVVAAEPSFVGTEHGASIGGFPLQPSVQEGFLAHPSSALGIETPDFDEDDEG
;
A
#
# COMPACT_ATOMS: atom_id res chain seq x y z
N MET A 1 4.10 23.47 -12.00
CA MET A 1 4.74 22.93 -10.78
C MET A 1 4.08 21.60 -10.45
N THR A 2 4.77 20.47 -10.62
CA THR A 2 4.26 19.15 -10.22
C THR A 2 4.56 18.93 -8.74
N ALA A 3 3.55 18.55 -7.96
CA ALA A 3 3.74 18.24 -6.55
C ALA A 3 4.68 17.04 -6.37
N ASP A 4 5.62 17.11 -5.44
CA ASP A 4 6.55 16.02 -5.15
C ASP A 4 5.80 14.81 -4.55
N PRO A 5 5.81 13.63 -5.22
CA PRO A 5 5.12 12.44 -4.72
C PRO A 5 5.59 11.98 -3.34
N HIS A 6 6.85 12.23 -2.98
CA HIS A 6 7.37 11.85 -1.67
C HIS A 6 6.78 12.74 -0.57
N GLY A 7 6.74 14.06 -0.78
CA GLY A 7 6.06 15.00 0.11
C GLY A 7 4.57 14.66 0.31
N LEU A 8 3.86 14.31 -0.76
CA LEU A 8 2.44 13.93 -0.67
C LEU A 8 2.22 12.68 0.20
N ARG A 9 3.08 11.65 0.06
CA ARG A 9 3.00 10.45 0.91
C ARG A 9 3.34 10.73 2.37
N ALA A 10 4.37 11.53 2.63
CA ALA A 10 4.73 11.92 3.99
C ALA A 10 3.57 12.66 4.69
N LEU A 11 2.85 13.52 3.96
CA LEU A 11 1.63 14.16 4.44
C LEU A 11 0.50 13.14 4.67
N ALA A 12 0.26 12.21 3.74
CA ALA A 12 -0.74 11.16 3.92
C ALA A 12 -0.49 10.33 5.20
N ASP A 13 0.76 9.95 5.46
CA ASP A 13 1.15 9.24 6.67
C ASP A 13 0.97 10.08 7.94
N ALA A 14 1.23 11.38 7.87
CA ALA A 14 0.96 12.29 8.99
C ALA A 14 -0.55 12.35 9.30
N GLN A 15 -1.42 12.40 8.28
CA GLN A 15 -2.87 12.37 8.45
C GLN A 15 -3.35 11.04 9.06
N ARG A 16 -2.82 9.90 8.61
CA ARG A 16 -3.12 8.57 9.18
C ARG A 16 -2.73 8.50 10.66
N ARG A 17 -1.52 8.92 11.01
CA ARG A 17 -1.07 8.97 12.42
C ARG A 17 -1.94 9.91 13.27
N GLY A 18 -2.37 11.04 12.72
CA GLY A 18 -3.32 11.94 13.37
C GLY A 18 -4.65 11.24 13.66
N ALA A 19 -5.20 10.55 12.66
CA ALA A 19 -6.45 9.79 12.77
C ALA A 19 -6.35 8.68 13.84
N ASP A 20 -5.23 7.97 13.90
CA ASP A 20 -5.01 6.90 14.87
C ASP A 20 -4.90 7.45 16.30
N ARG A 21 -4.17 8.55 16.49
CA ARG A 21 -4.06 9.23 17.80
C ARG A 21 -5.42 9.72 18.29
N LEU A 22 -6.24 10.31 17.41
CA LEU A 22 -7.59 10.74 17.77
C LEU A 22 -8.51 9.55 18.08
N THR A 23 -8.36 8.44 17.36
CA THR A 23 -9.10 7.20 17.66
C THR A 23 -8.75 6.67 19.05
N LEU A 24 -7.46 6.64 19.40
CA LEU A 24 -7.00 6.22 20.73
C LEU A 24 -7.48 7.17 21.83
N LEU A 25 -7.42 8.49 21.59
CA LEU A 25 -7.94 9.49 22.52
C LEU A 25 -9.43 9.29 22.78
N ARG A 26 -10.22 9.05 21.72
CA ARG A 26 -11.66 8.80 21.80
C ARG A 26 -11.98 7.56 22.64
N LEU A 27 -11.22 6.47 22.47
CA LEU A 27 -11.38 5.25 23.27
C LEU A 27 -11.00 5.48 24.74
N ARG A 28 -9.89 6.18 25.00
CA ARG A 28 -9.46 6.50 26.37
C ARG A 28 -10.49 7.33 27.10
N LEU A 29 -10.97 8.41 26.49
CA LEU A 29 -12.00 9.26 27.08
C LEU A 29 -13.31 8.50 27.32
N ALA A 30 -13.75 7.66 26.37
CA ALA A 30 -14.94 6.84 26.56
C ALA A 30 -14.80 5.89 27.76
N ASN A 31 -13.64 5.25 27.91
CA ASN A 31 -13.37 4.37 29.05
C ASN A 31 -13.33 5.14 30.38
N THR A 32 -12.60 6.26 30.43
CA THR A 32 -12.53 7.09 31.65
C THR A 32 -13.90 7.60 32.09
N LEU A 33 -14.76 8.00 31.14
CA LEU A 33 -16.13 8.43 31.47
C LEU A 33 -17.01 7.27 31.93
N ALA A 34 -16.85 6.08 31.33
CA ALA A 34 -17.55 4.88 31.78
C ALA A 34 -17.10 4.42 33.18
N GLU A 35 -15.83 4.64 33.54
CA GLU A 35 -15.31 4.40 34.88
C GLU A 35 -15.84 5.43 35.89
N ALA A 36 -15.85 6.72 35.54
CA ALA A 36 -16.40 7.78 36.38
C ALA A 36 -17.88 7.56 36.70
N GLY A 37 -18.68 7.09 35.74
CA GLY A 37 -20.09 6.72 35.95
C GLY A 37 -20.31 5.51 36.88
N ARG A 38 -19.25 4.79 37.25
CA ARG A 38 -19.30 3.69 38.23
C ARG A 38 -18.59 4.02 39.54
N ALA A 39 -18.18 5.28 39.74
CA ALA A 39 -17.52 5.70 40.96
C ALA A 39 -18.43 5.48 42.18
N GLU A 40 -17.83 5.03 43.29
CA GLU A 40 -18.54 4.86 44.57
C GLU A 40 -18.99 6.21 45.15
N GLU A 41 -18.20 7.25 44.92
CA GLU A 41 -18.51 8.61 45.33
C GLU A 41 -19.66 9.19 44.50
N PRO A 42 -20.80 9.55 45.13
CA PRO A 42 -21.99 10.01 44.42
C PRO A 42 -21.75 11.24 43.55
N GLU A 43 -20.93 12.20 44.03
CA GLU A 43 -20.62 13.44 43.30
C GLU A 43 -19.83 13.17 42.02
N VAL A 44 -18.82 12.29 42.09
CA VAL A 44 -18.00 11.90 40.93
C VAL A 44 -18.83 11.19 39.88
N ARG A 45 -19.75 10.32 40.32
CA ARG A 45 -20.67 9.61 39.43
C ARG A 45 -21.62 10.57 38.71
N GLU A 46 -22.22 11.54 39.42
CA GLU A 46 -23.11 12.53 38.80
C GLU A 46 -22.38 13.39 37.76
N ILE A 47 -21.15 13.81 38.06
CA ILE A 47 -20.29 14.51 37.10
C ILE A 47 -19.99 13.62 35.90
N GLY A 48 -19.63 12.36 36.14
CA GLY A 48 -19.36 11.36 35.11
C GLY A 48 -20.53 11.18 34.15
N GLU A 49 -21.75 11.03 34.67
CA GLU A 49 -22.98 10.88 33.87
C GLU A 49 -23.26 12.12 33.01
N ARG A 50 -23.16 13.32 33.59
CA ARG A 50 -23.37 14.59 32.88
C ARG A 50 -22.36 14.79 31.74
N VAL A 51 -21.10 14.49 32.01
CA VAL A 51 -20.04 14.58 30.98
C VAL A 51 -20.21 13.47 29.94
N HIS A 52 -20.61 12.25 30.34
CA HIS A 52 -20.87 11.15 29.41
C HIS A 52 -22.01 11.46 28.44
N GLU A 53 -23.07 12.13 28.90
CA GLU A 53 -24.19 12.56 28.07
C GLU A 53 -23.72 13.56 27.00
N ARG A 54 -22.97 14.59 27.40
CA ARG A 54 -22.39 15.58 26.47
C ARG A 54 -21.42 14.92 25.50
N TRP A 55 -20.51 14.10 26.00
CA TRP A 55 -19.55 13.35 25.21
C TRP A 55 -20.23 12.52 24.11
N THR A 56 -21.28 11.79 24.47
CA THR A 56 -21.98 10.89 23.54
C THR A 56 -22.71 11.67 22.43
N ARG A 57 -23.30 12.82 22.74
CA ARG A 57 -24.07 13.62 21.78
C ARG A 57 -23.19 14.48 20.86
N GLU A 58 -22.13 15.07 21.41
CA GLU A 58 -21.38 16.14 20.72
C GLU A 58 -19.97 15.66 20.33
N GLU A 59 -19.12 15.47 21.33
CA GLU A 59 -17.68 15.33 21.14
C GLU A 59 -17.29 13.99 20.49
N HIS A 60 -17.91 12.89 20.90
CA HIS A 60 -17.65 11.55 20.38
C HIS A 60 -17.94 11.42 18.87
N PRO A 61 -19.11 11.85 18.34
CA PRO A 61 -19.34 11.82 16.91
C PRO A 61 -18.49 12.84 16.15
N GLU A 62 -18.19 14.01 16.72
CA GLU A 62 -17.32 15.01 16.10
C GLU A 62 -15.90 14.49 15.88
N LEU A 63 -15.28 13.90 16.91
CA LEU A 63 -13.98 13.25 16.77
C LEU A 63 -14.01 12.12 15.73
N GLY A 64 -15.12 11.37 15.66
CA GLY A 64 -15.34 10.37 14.61
C GLY A 64 -15.34 10.96 13.19
N ARG A 65 -16.00 12.11 13.00
CA ARG A 65 -15.99 12.85 11.73
C ARG A 65 -14.59 13.32 11.36
N LEU A 66 -13.83 13.87 12.32
CA LEU A 66 -12.44 14.29 12.10
C LEU A 66 -11.54 13.13 11.70
N VAL A 67 -11.59 12.00 12.42
CA VAL A 67 -10.84 10.77 12.05
C VAL A 67 -11.17 10.34 10.63
N THR A 68 -12.45 10.37 10.25
CA THR A 68 -12.91 9.99 8.90
C THR A 68 -12.37 10.97 7.85
N GLY A 69 -12.41 12.27 8.12
CA GLY A 69 -11.85 13.31 7.26
C GLY A 69 -10.34 13.16 7.05
N LEU A 70 -9.59 12.90 8.12
CA LEU A 70 -8.14 12.67 8.05
C LEU A 70 -7.79 11.44 7.19
N ARG A 71 -8.54 10.33 7.34
CA ARG A 71 -8.36 9.13 6.52
C ARG A 71 -8.71 9.39 5.05
N ALA A 72 -9.78 10.13 4.79
CA ALA A 72 -10.17 10.51 3.42
C ALA A 72 -9.10 11.40 2.77
N ALA A 73 -8.59 12.40 3.50
CA ALA A 73 -7.52 13.27 3.04
C ALA A 73 -6.23 12.48 2.75
N ALA A 74 -5.85 11.54 3.62
CA ALA A 74 -4.71 10.66 3.37
C ALA A 74 -4.87 9.87 2.05
N LYS A 75 -6.06 9.27 1.83
CA LYS A 75 -6.37 8.54 0.61
C LYS A 75 -6.29 9.42 -0.65
N GLN A 76 -6.77 10.66 -0.56
CA GLN A 76 -6.66 11.63 -1.67
C GLN A 76 -5.20 11.98 -1.96
N LEU A 77 -4.39 12.22 -0.93
CA LEU A 77 -2.96 12.51 -1.09
C LEU A 77 -2.20 11.34 -1.74
N ASP A 78 -2.52 10.09 -1.39
CA ASP A 78 -1.94 8.93 -2.06
C ASP A 78 -2.33 8.85 -3.54
N GLN A 79 -3.60 9.14 -3.86
CA GLN A 79 -4.08 9.14 -5.24
C GLN A 79 -3.36 10.22 -6.07
N GLU A 80 -3.16 11.41 -5.52
CA GLU A 80 -2.39 12.47 -6.17
C GLU A 80 -0.92 12.12 -6.32
N ALA A 81 -0.30 11.48 -5.32
CA ALA A 81 1.08 10.98 -5.44
C ALA A 81 1.21 9.97 -6.60
N VAL A 82 0.25 9.05 -6.71
CA VAL A 82 0.20 8.08 -7.82
C VAL A 82 0.01 8.76 -9.18
N ARG A 83 -0.87 9.76 -9.26
CA ARG A 83 -1.06 10.56 -10.49
C ARG A 83 0.21 11.30 -10.88
N ALA A 84 0.86 11.97 -9.94
CA ALA A 84 2.10 12.69 -10.16
C ALA A 84 3.25 11.77 -10.62
N GLU A 85 3.35 10.56 -10.08
CA GLU A 85 4.33 9.56 -10.52
C GLU A 85 4.11 9.10 -11.96
N ARG A 86 2.85 8.84 -12.33
CA ARG A 86 2.46 8.45 -13.70
C ARG A 86 2.79 9.55 -14.70
N LEU A 87 2.43 10.80 -14.39
CA LEU A 87 2.71 11.95 -15.25
C LEU A 87 4.20 12.22 -15.40
N SER A 88 5.00 11.94 -14.37
CA SER A 88 6.46 12.12 -14.43
C SER A 88 7.21 11.00 -15.17
N GLY A 89 6.51 10.00 -15.73
CA GLY A 89 7.13 8.84 -16.39
C GLY A 89 7.85 7.87 -15.44
N ARG A 90 8.01 8.21 -14.15
CA ARG A 90 8.66 7.36 -13.14
C ARG A 90 7.90 6.07 -12.84
N ARG A 91 6.63 5.97 -13.22
CA ARG A 91 5.79 4.78 -13.06
C ARG A 91 5.15 4.36 -14.40
N MET A 92 5.98 4.18 -15.42
CA MET A 92 5.60 3.60 -16.73
C MET A 92 5.77 2.06 -16.80
N GLY A 93 6.01 1.39 -15.67
CA GLY A 93 6.08 -0.07 -15.61
C GLY A 93 5.10 -0.62 -14.58
N GLY A 94 3.97 -1.16 -15.05
CA GLY A 94 3.01 -1.87 -14.21
C GLY A 94 1.57 -1.54 -14.57
N TYR A 95 1.04 -2.22 -15.59
CA TYR A 95 -0.41 -2.35 -15.77
C TYR A 95 -1.03 -2.90 -14.49
N THR A 96 -2.16 -2.33 -14.09
CA THR A 96 -3.00 -2.79 -12.96
C THR A 96 -3.42 -4.24 -13.22
N GLY A 97 -2.64 -5.20 -12.71
CA GLY A 97 -2.83 -6.64 -12.97
C GLY A 97 -1.51 -7.43 -13.01
N ALA A 98 -0.38 -6.79 -13.33
CA ALA A 98 0.93 -7.42 -13.21
C ALA A 98 1.41 -7.28 -11.76
N GLY A 99 1.54 -8.40 -11.05
CA GLY A 99 1.99 -8.50 -9.65
C GLY A 99 3.41 -8.02 -9.36
N PHE A 100 4.03 -7.23 -10.26
CA PHE A 100 5.32 -6.59 -10.01
C PHE A 100 5.12 -5.24 -9.30
N LEU A 101 4.98 -5.39 -7.99
CA LEU A 101 4.86 -4.36 -6.97
C LEU A 101 5.96 -3.29 -7.11
N GLY A 102 5.55 -2.04 -7.32
CA GLY A 102 5.76 -0.93 -6.38
C GLY A 102 7.16 -0.61 -5.83
N ARG A 103 8.24 -1.22 -6.31
CA ARG A 103 9.59 -1.06 -5.78
C ARG A 103 10.55 -0.53 -6.84
N GLY A 104 10.17 0.53 -7.55
CA GLY A 104 11.00 1.09 -8.62
C GLY A 104 12.45 1.36 -8.21
N ARG A 105 12.70 1.74 -6.94
CA ARG A 105 14.07 1.90 -6.41
C ARG A 105 14.76 0.61 -5.98
N GLU A 106 14.01 -0.38 -5.49
CA GLU A 106 14.61 -1.66 -5.06
C GLU A 106 14.86 -2.59 -6.25
N ALA A 107 13.95 -2.60 -7.23
CA ALA A 107 14.17 -3.21 -8.52
C ALA A 107 15.34 -2.54 -9.26
N SER A 108 15.41 -1.20 -9.27
CA SER A 108 16.55 -0.49 -9.87
C SER A 108 17.87 -0.78 -9.15
N ARG A 109 17.87 -0.87 -7.81
CA ARG A 109 19.06 -1.26 -7.03
C ARG A 109 19.49 -2.68 -7.34
N HIS A 110 18.54 -3.63 -7.35
CA HIS A 110 18.81 -5.03 -7.68
C HIS A 110 19.33 -5.19 -9.11
N VAL A 111 18.78 -4.46 -10.09
CA VAL A 111 19.28 -4.44 -11.46
C VAL A 111 20.71 -3.89 -11.54
N HIS A 112 21.03 -2.84 -10.79
CA HIS A 112 22.41 -2.31 -10.75
C HIS A 112 23.38 -3.28 -10.04
N GLU A 113 22.91 -4.00 -9.01
CA GLU A 113 23.67 -5.03 -8.32
C GLU A 113 23.98 -6.22 -9.23
N VAL A 114 22.97 -6.72 -9.94
CA VAL A 114 23.11 -7.80 -10.92
C VAL A 114 24.00 -7.34 -12.08
N ALA A 115 23.83 -6.13 -12.60
CA ALA A 115 24.69 -5.59 -13.67
C ALA A 115 26.16 -5.47 -13.24
N ALA A 116 26.44 -5.15 -11.97
CA ALA A 116 27.81 -5.11 -11.44
C ALA A 116 28.44 -6.52 -11.32
N VAL A 117 27.65 -7.53 -10.95
CA VAL A 117 28.09 -8.93 -10.91
C VAL A 117 28.33 -9.48 -12.33
N VAL A 118 27.41 -9.20 -13.25
CA VAL A 118 27.50 -9.60 -14.65
C VAL A 118 28.68 -8.93 -15.37
N ALA A 119 28.99 -7.67 -15.06
CA ALA A 119 30.14 -6.98 -15.63
C ALA A 119 31.50 -7.49 -15.11
N ALA A 120 31.51 -8.20 -13.98
CA ALA A 120 32.71 -8.80 -13.39
C ALA A 120 33.00 -10.23 -13.91
N GLU A 121 32.06 -10.87 -14.59
CA GLU A 121 32.20 -12.22 -15.14
C GLU A 121 32.11 -12.22 -16.68
N PRO A 122 33.18 -12.60 -17.41
CA PRO A 122 33.22 -12.50 -18.88
C PRO A 122 32.36 -13.56 -19.61
N SER A 123 31.63 -14.41 -18.89
CA SER A 123 30.84 -15.52 -19.45
C SER A 123 29.43 -15.61 -18.90
N PHE A 124 28.79 -14.49 -18.55
CA PHE A 124 27.41 -14.53 -18.09
C PHE A 124 26.46 -15.03 -19.18
N VAL A 125 25.90 -16.22 -18.98
CA VAL A 125 24.84 -16.80 -19.81
C VAL A 125 23.51 -16.63 -19.05
N GLY A 126 22.65 -15.73 -19.55
CA GLY A 126 21.43 -15.27 -18.88
C GLY A 126 20.31 -16.31 -18.69
N THR A 127 20.57 -17.60 -18.89
CA THR A 127 19.56 -18.66 -18.89
C THR A 127 19.31 -19.30 -17.52
N GLU A 128 20.24 -19.23 -16.57
CA GLU A 128 20.08 -19.90 -15.25
C GLU A 128 19.46 -19.03 -14.15
N HIS A 129 19.48 -17.70 -14.28
CA HIS A 129 19.01 -16.78 -13.23
C HIS A 129 17.76 -15.98 -13.60
N GLY A 130 17.00 -16.43 -14.60
CA GLY A 130 15.65 -15.94 -14.86
C GLY A 130 15.60 -14.49 -15.35
N ALA A 131 16.26 -14.20 -16.46
CA ALA A 131 15.95 -13.01 -17.26
C ALA A 131 15.21 -13.45 -18.53
N SER A 132 13.90 -13.65 -18.45
CA SER A 132 13.03 -13.79 -19.63
C SER A 132 12.36 -12.43 -19.88
N ILE A 133 12.93 -11.69 -20.84
CA ILE A 133 12.18 -10.73 -21.66
C ILE A 133 11.96 -11.46 -22.97
N GLY A 134 10.72 -11.83 -23.26
CA GLY A 134 10.36 -12.63 -24.44
C GLY A 134 9.75 -13.97 -24.02
N GLY A 135 8.49 -14.15 -24.39
CA GLY A 135 7.60 -15.16 -23.86
C GLY A 135 8.07 -16.60 -24.08
N PHE A 136 8.20 -17.34 -22.98
CA PHE A 136 7.91 -18.76 -22.84
C PHE A 136 7.90 -19.04 -21.33
N PRO A 137 6.87 -19.69 -20.74
CA PRO A 137 6.91 -20.03 -19.33
C PRO A 137 7.85 -21.22 -19.13
N LEU A 138 8.99 -20.98 -18.47
CA LEU A 138 9.83 -22.06 -17.97
C LEU A 138 9.06 -22.82 -16.89
N GLN A 139 8.80 -24.11 -17.11
CA GLN A 139 8.28 -24.99 -16.07
C GLN A 139 9.29 -25.04 -14.91
N PRO A 140 8.91 -24.65 -13.68
CA PRO A 140 9.80 -24.85 -12.54
C PRO A 140 9.97 -26.35 -12.32
N SER A 141 11.21 -26.80 -12.07
CA SER A 141 11.50 -28.15 -11.62
C SER A 141 10.68 -28.42 -10.36
N VAL A 142 9.78 -29.40 -10.42
CA VAL A 142 8.95 -29.82 -9.30
C VAL A 142 9.86 -30.35 -8.19
N GLN A 143 10.15 -29.52 -7.20
CA GLN A 143 10.69 -29.99 -5.93
C GLN A 143 9.55 -30.71 -5.22
N GLU A 144 9.73 -32.01 -4.97
CA GLU A 144 8.77 -32.86 -4.27
C GLU A 144 8.32 -32.19 -2.96
N GLY A 145 7.01 -31.92 -2.84
CA GLY A 145 6.38 -31.47 -1.60
C GLY A 145 5.59 -30.17 -1.67
N PHE A 146 5.70 -29.38 -2.74
CA PHE A 146 4.85 -28.18 -2.92
C PHE A 146 3.80 -28.41 -4.00
N LEU A 147 2.52 -28.25 -3.63
CA LEU A 147 1.41 -28.29 -4.59
C LEU A 147 1.55 -27.14 -5.59
N ALA A 148 1.44 -27.48 -6.88
CA ALA A 148 1.51 -26.52 -7.97
C ALA A 148 0.47 -25.40 -7.79
N HIS A 149 0.91 -24.15 -7.91
CA HIS A 149 0.05 -22.98 -7.79
C HIS A 149 -0.95 -22.95 -8.96
N PRO A 150 -2.25 -22.65 -8.74
CA PRO A 150 -3.31 -22.77 -9.76
C PRO A 150 -3.14 -21.90 -11.02
N SER A 151 -2.17 -20.98 -11.03
CA SER A 151 -1.76 -20.26 -12.24
C SER A 151 -1.07 -21.14 -13.28
N SER A 152 -0.66 -22.37 -12.94
CA SER A 152 -0.02 -23.30 -13.87
C SER A 152 -0.95 -23.85 -14.96
N ALA A 153 -2.27 -23.71 -14.80
CA ALA A 153 -3.26 -24.15 -15.78
C ALA A 153 -3.74 -23.01 -16.71
N LEU A 154 -3.29 -21.78 -16.50
CA LEU A 154 -3.67 -20.62 -17.30
C LEU A 154 -2.62 -20.33 -18.39
N GLY A 155 -2.41 -21.31 -19.26
CA GLY A 155 -1.76 -21.08 -20.55
C GLY A 155 -2.80 -20.52 -21.52
N ILE A 156 -2.83 -19.21 -21.69
CA ILE A 156 -3.61 -18.60 -22.77
C ILE A 156 -2.70 -18.61 -24.00
N GLU A 157 -3.12 -19.30 -25.06
CA GLU A 157 -2.47 -19.24 -26.37
C GLU A 157 -2.34 -17.78 -26.80
N THR A 158 -1.12 -17.37 -27.14
CA THR A 158 -0.89 -16.06 -27.74
C THR A 158 -1.37 -16.15 -29.19
N PRO A 159 -2.30 -15.30 -29.65
CA PRO A 159 -2.71 -15.34 -31.05
C PRO A 159 -1.50 -14.98 -31.94
N ASP A 160 -1.30 -15.75 -33.00
CA ASP A 160 -0.28 -15.47 -34.01
C ASP A 160 -0.58 -14.09 -34.62
N PHE A 161 0.39 -13.18 -34.49
CA PHE A 161 0.41 -11.98 -35.29
C PHE A 161 1.11 -12.34 -36.60
N ASP A 162 0.34 -12.44 -37.67
CA ASP A 162 0.90 -12.51 -39.03
C ASP A 162 1.68 -11.20 -39.28
N GLU A 163 3.01 -11.30 -39.32
CA GLU A 163 3.89 -10.28 -39.90
C GLU A 163 3.71 -10.31 -41.42
N ASP A 164 2.64 -9.70 -41.92
CA ASP A 164 2.56 -9.32 -43.33
C ASP A 164 3.20 -7.93 -43.50
N ASP A 165 4.53 -7.94 -43.60
CA ASP A 165 5.33 -6.89 -44.22
C ASP A 165 5.71 -7.39 -45.61
N GLU A 166 5.08 -6.87 -46.68
CA GLU A 166 5.64 -6.87 -48.04
C GLU A 166 4.82 -5.97 -48.99
N GLY A 167 5.37 -4.82 -49.40
CA GLY A 167 5.01 -4.10 -50.64
C GLY A 167 4.60 -2.64 -50.53
#